data_AF-A0A2G3L6Y4-F1
#
_entry.id   AF-A0A2G3L6Y4-F1
#
_cell.length_a   1.000
_cell.length_b   1.000
_cell.length_c   1.000
_cell.angle_alpha   90.00
_cell.angle_beta   90.00
_cell.angle_gamma   90.00
#
_symmetry.space_group_name_H-M   'P 1'
#
loop_
_entity.id
_entity.type
_entity.pdbx_description
1 polymer ?
#
loop_
_entity_poly.entity_id
_entity_poly.type
_entity_poly.pdbx_seq_one_letter_code
_entity_poly.pdbx_strand_id
1 'polypeptide(L)'
;MENVPANIWYLPGPMFQYNEDVKALARQAGLKIIDANVAIGRVNAADDVPEVTIKAEYVDQGPGERVPTAAELMAARADLLAAHEDLQQRERELAAEKERVAKQAHENELAAARNAAQAAANEAEAQRLRDEVAKQAAATQAAAAESKPAKAKTA
;
A
#
# COMPACT_ATOMS: atom_id res chain seq x y z
N MET A 1 62.83 -24.74 23.05
CA MET A 1 61.61 -23.97 22.75
C MET A 1 61.86 -22.58 23.27
N GLU A 2 62.14 -21.62 22.39
CA GLU A 2 62.28 -20.22 22.77
C GLU A 2 61.01 -19.78 23.50
N ASN A 3 61.15 -19.27 24.72
CA ASN A 3 60.07 -18.61 25.45
C ASN A 3 59.76 -17.32 24.69
N VAL A 4 58.84 -17.37 23.73
CA VAL A 4 58.39 -16.18 23.03
C VAL A 4 57.67 -15.30 24.06
N PRO A 5 58.16 -14.09 24.34
CA PRO A 5 57.55 -13.24 25.36
C PRO A 5 56.15 -12.82 24.94
N ALA A 6 55.19 -12.92 25.86
CA ALA A 6 53.83 -12.47 25.69
C ALA A 6 53.80 -10.94 25.50
N ASN A 7 53.60 -10.48 24.26
CA ASN A 7 53.65 -9.07 23.89
C ASN A 7 52.55 -8.64 22.92
N ILE A 8 51.53 -9.49 22.72
CA ILE A 8 50.44 -9.21 21.79
C ILE A 8 49.23 -8.71 22.56
N TRP A 9 48.74 -7.52 22.20
CA TRP A 9 47.49 -6.99 22.70
C TRP A 9 46.38 -7.23 21.67
N TYR A 10 45.48 -8.16 21.99
CA TYR A 10 44.32 -8.45 21.17
C TYR A 10 43.18 -7.48 21.50
N LEU A 11 43.03 -6.44 20.69
CA LEU A 11 41.99 -5.42 20.86
C LEU A 11 40.98 -5.51 19.71
N PRO A 12 39.67 -5.64 19.96
CA PRO A 12 38.69 -5.69 18.89
C PRO A 12 38.66 -4.37 18.13
N GLY A 13 38.85 -4.44 16.81
CA GLY A 13 38.67 -3.30 15.93
C GLY A 13 37.20 -2.91 15.78
N PRO A 14 36.89 -1.68 15.33
CA PRO A 14 37.78 -0.62 14.85
C PRO A 14 38.42 0.27 15.95
N MET A 15 39.73 0.54 15.85
CA MET A 15 40.48 1.28 16.89
C MET A 15 40.09 2.76 17.06
N PHE A 16 39.35 3.37 16.13
CA PHE A 16 38.87 4.75 16.27
C PHE A 16 37.72 4.88 17.29
N GLN A 17 37.14 3.75 17.69
CA GLN A 17 36.01 3.70 18.61
C GLN A 17 36.43 3.91 20.07
N TYR A 18 37.72 3.86 20.38
CA TYR A 18 38.23 4.04 21.74
C TYR A 18 38.51 5.52 22.04
N ASN A 19 38.32 5.92 23.30
CA ASN A 19 38.61 7.28 23.76
C ASN A 19 40.12 7.56 23.79
N GLU A 20 40.91 6.54 24.11
CA GLU A 20 42.36 6.63 24.26
C GLU A 20 43.09 6.41 22.92
N ASP A 21 44.31 6.95 22.82
CA ASP A 21 45.22 6.60 21.72
C ASP A 21 45.80 5.20 21.96
N VAL A 22 45.05 4.19 21.52
CA VAL A 22 45.42 2.78 21.58
C VAL A 22 46.83 2.52 21.02
N LYS A 23 47.22 3.23 19.95
CA LYS A 23 48.54 3.04 19.33
C LYS A 23 49.66 3.61 20.18
N ALA A 24 49.44 4.76 20.83
CA ALA A 24 50.39 5.31 21.78
C ALA A 24 50.54 4.43 23.03
N LEU A 25 49.42 3.93 23.57
CA LEU A 25 49.40 3.02 24.72
C LEU A 25 50.15 1.72 24.44
N ALA A 26 49.90 1.10 23.28
CA ALA A 26 50.61 -0.10 22.88
C ALA A 26 52.12 0.15 22.73
N ARG A 27 52.52 1.28 22.15
CA ARG A 27 53.95 1.64 22.01
C ARG A 27 54.61 1.88 23.36
N GLN A 28 53.93 2.55 24.28
CA GLN A 28 54.43 2.83 25.63
C GLN A 28 54.62 1.54 26.44
N ALA A 29 53.71 0.58 26.28
CA ALA A 29 53.76 -0.73 26.92
C ALA A 29 54.63 -1.76 26.17
N GLY A 30 55.18 -1.42 25.00
CA GLY A 30 55.96 -2.36 24.17
C GLY A 30 55.14 -3.48 23.53
N LEU A 31 53.83 -3.28 23.37
CA LEU A 31 52.87 -4.27 22.88
C LEU A 31 52.60 -4.13 21.37
N LYS A 32 52.26 -5.25 20.72
CA LYS A 32 51.80 -5.30 19.34
C LYS A 32 50.29 -5.51 19.29
N ILE A 33 49.55 -4.59 18.67
CA ILE A 33 48.10 -4.69 18.58
C ILE A 33 47.71 -5.63 17.43
N ILE A 34 46.86 -6.62 17.73
CA ILE A 34 46.22 -7.48 16.73
C ILE A 34 44.71 -7.37 16.90
N ASP A 35 43.97 -7.32 15.78
CA ASP A 35 42.50 -7.31 15.83
C ASP A 35 41.97 -8.65 16.34
N ALA A 36 41.27 -8.60 17.47
CA ALA A 36 40.68 -9.77 18.09
C ALA A 36 39.60 -10.44 17.22
N ASN A 37 38.96 -9.70 16.31
CA ASN A 37 37.88 -10.23 15.44
C ASN A 37 38.40 -11.14 14.32
N VAL A 38 39.67 -10.99 13.94
CA VAL A 38 40.29 -11.72 12.81
C VAL A 38 41.26 -12.81 13.31
N ALA A 39 41.66 -12.74 14.57
CA ALA A 39 42.62 -13.67 15.14
C ALA A 39 42.00 -15.05 15.42
N ILE A 40 42.53 -16.09 14.77
CA ILE A 40 42.21 -17.50 15.06
C ILE A 40 43.03 -17.93 16.29
N GLY A 41 42.62 -17.45 17.47
CA GLY A 41 43.27 -17.73 18.76
C GLY A 41 44.08 -16.56 19.34
N ARG A 42 44.53 -16.72 20.59
CA ARG A 42 45.21 -15.67 21.38
C ARG A 42 46.60 -16.10 21.85
N VAL A 43 47.46 -16.45 20.89
CA VAL A 43 48.83 -16.92 21.18
C VAL A 43 49.71 -15.71 21.56
N ASN A 44 50.57 -15.85 22.57
CA ASN A 44 51.45 -14.77 23.08
C ASN A 44 50.69 -13.50 23.52
N ALA A 45 49.43 -13.64 23.93
CA ALA A 45 48.64 -12.55 24.48
C ALA A 45 49.32 -12.02 25.74
N ALA A 46 49.55 -10.70 25.81
CA ALA A 46 50.08 -10.05 26.99
C ALA A 46 49.09 -10.15 28.14
N ASP A 47 49.58 -10.48 29.34
CA ASP A 47 48.77 -10.54 30.56
C ASP A 47 48.48 -9.15 31.13
N ASP A 48 49.42 -8.21 30.96
CA ASP A 48 49.32 -6.83 31.40
C ASP A 48 49.05 -5.93 30.17
N VAL A 49 47.80 -5.49 30.03
CA VAL A 49 47.34 -4.65 28.91
C VAL A 49 46.69 -3.36 29.42
N PRO A 50 46.89 -2.22 28.75
CA PRO A 50 46.22 -0.97 29.11
C PRO A 50 44.70 -1.08 29.03
N GLU A 51 44.00 -0.51 30.01
CA GLU A 51 42.54 -0.38 29.98
C GLU A 51 42.14 0.73 29.00
N VAL A 52 41.17 0.45 28.12
CA VAL A 52 40.65 1.38 27.11
C VAL A 52 39.13 1.37 27.12
N THR A 53 38.52 2.53 26.87
CA THR A 53 37.07 2.71 26.93
C THR A 53 36.52 3.08 25.56
N ILE A 54 35.42 2.46 25.14
CA ILE A 54 34.72 2.79 23.89
C ILE A 54 33.99 4.13 24.04
N LYS A 55 34.09 5.03 23.04
CA LYS A 55 33.37 6.30 22.99
C LYS A 55 31.87 6.05 22.99
N ALA A 56 31.11 6.84 23.74
CA ALA A 56 29.67 6.68 23.90
C ALA A 56 28.89 6.61 22.57
N GLU A 57 29.36 7.32 21.53
CA GLU A 57 28.77 7.29 20.18
C GLU A 57 28.83 5.92 19.47
N TYR A 58 29.74 5.02 19.91
CA TYR A 58 29.84 3.65 19.42
C TYR A 58 29.29 2.61 20.40
N VAL A 59 29.00 3.02 21.64
CA VAL A 59 28.28 2.18 22.61
C VAL A 59 26.81 2.03 22.20
N ASP A 60 26.28 2.95 21.39
CA ASP A 60 24.88 2.98 20.93
C ASP A 60 24.58 2.07 19.72
N GLN A 61 25.52 1.22 19.29
CA GLN A 61 25.19 0.05 18.45
C GLN A 61 24.53 -1.07 19.27
N GLY A 62 23.67 -0.70 20.22
CA GLY A 62 22.69 -1.54 20.90
C GLY A 62 23.22 -2.77 21.66
N PRO A 63 22.42 -3.34 22.57
CA PRO A 63 22.65 -4.72 22.97
C PRO A 63 22.55 -5.56 21.70
N GLY A 64 23.60 -6.35 21.40
CA GLY A 64 23.72 -7.09 20.16
C GLY A 64 22.39 -7.69 19.70
N GLU A 65 22.03 -7.40 18.45
CA GLU A 65 20.82 -7.91 17.81
C GLU A 65 20.70 -9.40 18.11
N ARG A 66 19.77 -9.77 19.00
CA ARG A 66 19.55 -11.17 19.36
C ARG A 66 19.17 -11.85 18.06
N VAL A 67 20.06 -12.69 17.55
CA VAL A 67 19.76 -13.53 16.40
C VAL A 67 18.49 -14.31 16.74
N PRO A 68 17.41 -14.16 15.93
CA PRO A 68 16.18 -14.89 16.17
C PRO A 68 16.49 -16.38 16.24
N THR A 69 15.93 -17.04 17.25
CA THR A 69 16.02 -18.49 17.36
C THR A 69 15.33 -19.14 16.16
N ALA A 70 15.74 -20.37 15.83
CA ALA A 70 15.08 -21.12 14.75
C ALA A 70 13.56 -21.26 14.97
N ALA A 71 13.11 -21.35 16.22
CA ALA A 71 11.69 -21.38 16.57
C ALA A 71 10.97 -20.08 16.21
N GLU A 72 11.56 -18.92 16.52
CA GLU A 72 11.01 -17.61 16.15
C GLU A 72 10.97 -17.40 14.64
N LEU A 73 11.99 -17.86 13.91
CA LEU A 73 12.00 -17.82 12.44
C LEU A 73 10.92 -18.70 11.83
N MET A 74 10.71 -19.91 12.36
CA MET A 74 9.64 -20.79 11.89
C MET A 74 8.26 -20.22 12.19
N ALA A 75 8.06 -19.63 13.36
CA ALA A 75 6.81 -18.94 13.72
C ALA A 75 6.55 -17.76 12.77
N ALA A 76 7.53 -16.88 12.56
CA ALA A 76 7.42 -15.77 11.62
C ALA A 76 7.14 -16.24 10.19
N ARG A 77 7.74 -17.36 9.76
CA ARG A 77 7.45 -17.95 8.45
C ARG A 77 6.02 -18.48 8.37
N ALA A 78 5.51 -19.11 9.43
CA ALA A 78 4.13 -19.60 9.47
C ALA A 78 3.12 -18.44 9.39
N ASP A 79 3.37 -17.36 10.15
CA ASP A 79 2.54 -16.15 10.11
C ASP A 79 2.54 -15.51 8.72
N LEU A 80 3.70 -15.48 8.06
CA LEU A 80 3.83 -14.92 6.71
C LEU A 80 3.10 -15.77 5.66
N LEU A 81 3.09 -17.10 5.81
CA LEU A 81 2.32 -17.99 4.95
C LEU A 81 0.81 -17.80 5.16
N ALA A 82 0.35 -17.70 6.41
CA ALA A 82 -1.05 -17.43 6.72
C ALA A 82 -1.51 -16.08 6.15
N ALA A 83 -0.70 -15.03 6.33
CA ALA A 83 -0.98 -13.71 5.76
C ALA A 83 -1.04 -13.73 4.22
N HIS A 84 -0.22 -14.57 3.58
CA HIS A 84 -0.25 -14.73 2.13
C HIS A 84 -1.54 -15.41 1.65
N GLU A 85 -1.99 -16.45 2.35
CA GLU A 85 -3.27 -17.13 2.05
C GLU A 85 -4.47 -16.19 2.24
N ASP A 86 -4.49 -15.41 3.32
CA ASP A 86 -5.51 -14.39 3.57
C ASP A 86 -5.56 -13.33 2.46
N LEU A 87 -4.38 -12.89 2.00
CA LEU A 87 -4.28 -11.91 0.91
C LEU A 87 -4.81 -12.49 -0.40
N GLN A 88 -4.46 -13.73 -0.73
CA GLN A 88 -4.99 -14.42 -1.91
C GLN A 88 -6.52 -14.57 -1.85
N GLN A 89 -7.07 -14.85 -0.67
CA GLN A 89 -8.52 -14.95 -0.49
C GLN A 89 -9.20 -13.59 -0.72
N ARG A 90 -8.65 -12.50 -0.16
CA ARG A 90 -9.16 -11.14 -0.39
C ARG A 90 -9.09 -10.72 -1.85
N GLU A 91 -8.04 -11.11 -2.58
CA GLU A 91 -7.92 -10.84 -4.02
C GLU A 91 -9.03 -11.53 -4.82
N ARG A 92 -9.37 -12.78 -4.48
CA ARG A 92 -10.49 -13.50 -5.11
C ARG A 92 -11.83 -12.86 -4.81
N GLU A 93 -12.07 -12.44 -3.57
CA GLU A 93 -13.28 -11.74 -3.17
C GLU A 93 -13.42 -10.41 -3.90
N LEU A 94 -12.34 -9.63 -3.99
CA LEU A 94 -12.32 -8.38 -4.72
C LEU A 94 -12.58 -8.59 -6.22
N ALA A 95 -12.03 -9.67 -6.82
CA ALA A 95 -12.29 -10.01 -8.21
C ALA A 95 -13.77 -10.37 -8.44
N ALA A 96 -14.34 -11.20 -7.57
CA ALA A 96 -15.76 -11.57 -7.63
C ALA A 96 -16.68 -10.35 -7.45
N GLU A 97 -16.33 -9.43 -6.56
CA GLU A 97 -17.11 -8.22 -6.33
C GLU A 97 -17.02 -7.26 -7.52
N LYS A 98 -15.83 -7.10 -8.13
CA LYS A 98 -15.68 -6.33 -9.36
C LYS A 98 -16.53 -6.89 -10.50
N GLU A 99 -16.59 -8.22 -10.63
CA GLU A 99 -17.44 -8.87 -11.63
C GLU A 99 -18.93 -8.59 -11.37
N ARG A 100 -19.38 -8.68 -10.11
CA ARG A 100 -20.76 -8.35 -9.72
C ARG A 100 -21.10 -6.89 -10.02
N VAL A 101 -20.23 -5.96 -9.65
CA VAL A 101 -20.42 -4.52 -9.90
C VAL A 101 -20.47 -4.25 -11.41
N ALA A 102 -19.60 -4.88 -12.21
CA ALA A 102 -19.61 -4.73 -13.66
C ALA A 102 -20.92 -5.26 -14.27
N LYS A 103 -21.39 -6.42 -13.82
CA LYS A 103 -22.67 -6.98 -14.26
C LYS A 103 -23.84 -6.07 -13.89
N GLN A 104 -23.87 -5.57 -12.66
CA GLN A 104 -24.91 -4.65 -12.21
C GLN A 104 -24.87 -3.32 -12.97
N ALA A 105 -23.68 -2.79 -13.26
CA ALA A 105 -23.54 -1.58 -14.08
C ALA A 105 -24.12 -1.80 -15.48
N HIS A 106 -23.82 -2.93 -16.11
CA HIS A 106 -24.38 -3.27 -17.41
C HIS A 106 -25.91 -3.41 -17.38
N GLU A 107 -26.45 -4.08 -16.34
CA GLU A 107 -27.89 -4.20 -16.15
C GLU A 107 -28.56 -2.83 -15.91
N ASN A 108 -27.92 -1.96 -15.14
CA ASN A 108 -28.40 -0.60 -14.89
C ASN A 108 -28.40 0.26 -16.16
N GLU A 109 -27.35 0.16 -16.98
CA GLU A 109 -27.28 0.84 -18.28
C GLU A 109 -28.40 0.38 -19.21
N LEU A 110 -28.64 -0.92 -19.27
CA LEU A 110 -29.66 -1.51 -20.11
C LEU A 110 -31.08 -1.16 -19.61
N ALA A 111 -31.28 -1.11 -18.29
CA ALA A 111 -32.51 -0.61 -17.68
C ALA A 111 -32.72 0.87 -17.98
N ALA A 112 -31.68 1.71 -17.90
CA ALA A 112 -31.76 3.12 -18.24
C ALA A 112 -32.13 3.33 -19.71
N ALA A 113 -31.54 2.55 -20.63
CA ALA A 113 -31.88 2.60 -22.05
C ALA A 113 -33.34 2.20 -22.31
N ARG A 114 -33.84 1.15 -21.65
CA ARG A 114 -35.26 0.74 -21.73
C ARG A 114 -36.19 1.82 -21.21
N ASN A 115 -35.86 2.43 -20.07
CA ASN A 115 -36.66 3.50 -19.49
C ASN A 115 -36.69 4.74 -20.40
N ALA A 116 -35.55 5.11 -21.00
CA ALA A 116 -35.48 6.21 -21.95
C ALA A 116 -36.31 5.94 -23.21
N ALA A 117 -36.23 4.72 -23.76
CA ALA A 117 -37.03 4.33 -24.91
C ALA A 117 -38.54 4.36 -24.61
N GLN A 118 -38.94 3.88 -23.43
CA GLN A 118 -40.34 3.92 -23.00
C GLN A 118 -40.81 5.36 -22.79
N ALA A 119 -39.99 6.23 -22.20
CA ALA A 119 -40.32 7.64 -22.04
C ALA A 119 -40.54 8.33 -23.39
N ALA A 120 -39.67 8.07 -24.37
CA ALA A 120 -39.82 8.61 -25.72
C ALA A 120 -41.08 8.10 -26.43
N ALA A 121 -41.41 6.81 -26.27
CA ALA A 121 -42.63 6.23 -26.81
C ALA A 121 -43.89 6.87 -26.20
N ASN A 122 -43.90 7.03 -24.86
CA ASN A 122 -44.99 7.68 -24.14
C ASN A 122 -45.17 9.16 -24.57
N GLU A 123 -44.07 9.88 -24.77
CA GLU A 123 -44.11 11.28 -25.22
C GLU A 123 -44.65 11.39 -26.66
N ALA A 124 -44.23 10.49 -27.56
CA ALA A 124 -44.73 10.44 -28.92
C ALA A 124 -46.25 10.15 -28.98
N GLU A 125 -46.73 9.23 -28.14
CA GLU A 125 -48.16 8.94 -28.02
C GLU A 125 -48.93 10.13 -27.45
N ALA A 126 -48.41 10.76 -26.40
CA ALA A 126 -49.00 11.98 -25.83
C ALA A 126 -49.09 13.10 -26.87
N GLN A 127 -48.08 13.26 -27.74
CA GLN A 127 -48.11 14.25 -28.81
C GLN A 127 -49.17 13.92 -29.86
N ARG A 128 -49.30 12.65 -30.28
CA ARG A 128 -50.36 12.23 -31.22
C ARG A 128 -51.75 12.52 -30.68
N LEU A 129 -51.99 12.22 -29.39
CA LEU A 129 -53.27 12.52 -28.75
C LEU A 129 -53.55 14.03 -28.71
N ARG A 130 -52.54 14.86 -28.42
CA ARG A 130 -52.69 16.33 -28.48
C ARG A 130 -53.03 16.83 -29.88
N ASP A 131 -52.37 16.31 -30.90
CA ASP A 131 -52.63 16.68 -32.30
C ASP A 131 -54.03 16.25 -32.75
N GLU A 132 -54.48 15.08 -32.31
CA GLU A 132 -55.83 14.57 -32.60
C GLU A 132 -56.91 15.39 -31.90
N VAL A 133 -56.73 15.73 -30.62
CA VAL A 133 -57.61 16.65 -29.89
C VAL A 133 -57.65 18.03 -30.55
N ALA A 134 -56.50 18.56 -30.99
CA ALA A 134 -56.43 19.84 -31.69
C ALA A 134 -57.20 19.81 -33.02
N LYS A 135 -57.06 18.72 -33.79
CA LYS A 135 -57.81 18.52 -35.04
C LYS A 135 -59.32 18.43 -34.78
N GLN A 136 -59.75 17.67 -33.78
CA GLN A 136 -61.16 17.55 -33.42
C GLN A 136 -61.73 18.92 -33.01
N ALA A 137 -61.01 19.66 -32.15
CA ALA A 137 -61.43 21.00 -31.73
C ALA A 137 -61.56 21.98 -32.91
N ALA A 138 -60.63 21.92 -33.87
CA ALA A 138 -60.71 22.72 -35.09
C ALA A 138 -61.92 22.34 -35.96
N ALA A 139 -62.19 21.04 -36.11
CA ALA A 139 -63.37 20.56 -36.83
C ALA A 139 -64.69 21.00 -36.16
N THR A 140 -64.78 20.92 -34.84
CA THR A 140 -65.95 21.39 -34.09
C THR A 140 -66.15 22.90 -34.24
N GLN A 141 -65.08 23.69 -34.20
CA GLN A 141 -65.15 25.15 -34.41
C GLN A 141 -65.56 25.51 -35.84
N ALA A 142 -65.05 24.79 -36.85
CA ALA A 142 -65.44 24.99 -38.24
C ALA A 142 -66.94 24.67 -38.46
N ALA A 143 -67.41 23.55 -37.92
CA ALA A 143 -68.83 23.18 -37.97
C ALA A 143 -69.73 24.20 -37.25
N ALA A 144 -69.27 24.78 -36.14
CA ALA A 144 -69.98 25.85 -35.42
C ALA A 144 -69.99 27.19 -36.19
N ALA A 145 -68.98 27.46 -37.01
CA ALA A 145 -68.92 28.66 -37.85
C ALA A 145 -69.86 28.57 -39.07
N GLU A 146 -69.98 27.39 -39.69
CA GLU A 146 -70.91 27.15 -40.81
C GLU A 146 -72.38 27.14 -40.38
N SER A 147 -72.68 26.80 -39.13
CA SER A 147 -74.06 26.76 -38.61
C SER A 147 -74.55 28.11 -38.05
N LYS A 148 -73.77 29.18 -38.16
CA LYS A 148 -74.19 30.53 -37.74
C LYS A 148 -75.14 31.13 -38.81
N PRO A 149 -76.43 31.36 -38.50
CA PRO A 149 -77.40 31.76 -39.51
C PRO A 149 -77.07 33.17 -40.02
N ALA A 150 -77.09 33.32 -41.34
CA ALA A 150 -77.02 34.60 -42.03
C ALA A 150 -78.06 35.55 -41.43
N LYS A 151 -77.61 36.64 -40.79
CA LYS A 151 -78.49 37.74 -40.41
C LYS A 151 -79.19 38.22 -41.67
N ALA A 152 -80.51 38.02 -41.70
CA ALA A 152 -81.41 38.62 -42.65
C ALA A 152 -81.14 40.12 -42.74
N LYS A 153 -80.76 40.57 -43.94
CA LYS A 153 -80.85 41.98 -44.33
C LYS A 153 -82.31 42.23 -44.70
N THR A 154 -83.07 42.75 -43.76
CA THR A 154 -84.33 43.46 -44.01
C THR A 154 -84.06 44.96 -44.02
N ALA A 155 -84.77 45.64 -44.93
CA ALA A 155 -84.77 47.07 -45.27
C ALA A 155 -83.68 47.52 -46.26
#